data_AF-A0A2H6NA40-F1
#
_entry.id   AF-A0A2H6NA40-F1
#
_cell.length_a   1.000
_cell.length_b   1.000
_cell.length_c   1.000
_cell.angle_alpha   90.00
_cell.angle_beta   90.00
_cell.angle_gamma   90.00
#
_symmetry.space_group_name_H-M   'P 1'
#
loop_
_entity.id
_entity.type
_entity.pdbx_description
1 polymer ?
#
loop_
_entity_poly.entity_id
_entity_poly.type
_entity_poly.pdbx_seq_one_letter_code
_entity_poly.pdbx_strand_id
1 'polypeptide(L)'
;FSDMLAEDEFLRSPPRKTVRFGGTLAEILLKYQQGKTSEFDLLKHQLLDPDIKDDQIINWLSEFRSSITFLTKEFEQLITILLKVPWLRRSQSVVEEYLAFLSNLVSAQTIYLRPCLAMIISHFVPPRITIRENDVDISDSDDDENVVKSFTTCHRALQTIVKYVPLTPQFLMPVLAEKFPFVNKSERTLQCYLHNLLRIS
;
A
#
# COMPACT_ATOMS: atom_id res chain seq x y z
N PHE A 1 -33.40 15.72 35.09
CA PHE A 1 -32.77 15.82 33.74
C PHE A 1 -31.27 15.63 33.90
N SER A 2 -30.85 14.40 34.17
CA SER A 2 -29.44 14.00 34.27
C SER A 2 -29.42 12.48 34.19
N ASP A 3 -29.49 11.96 32.96
CA ASP A 3 -29.21 10.55 32.65
C ASP A 3 -29.19 10.36 31.13
N MET A 4 -28.17 10.92 30.46
CA MET A 4 -28.00 10.72 29.02
C MET A 4 -26.54 10.80 28.55
N LEU A 5 -25.58 10.40 29.39
CA LEU A 5 -24.15 10.42 29.05
C LEU A 5 -23.38 9.15 29.42
N ALA A 6 -24.06 8.02 29.63
CA ALA A 6 -23.41 6.78 30.09
C ALA A 6 -23.32 5.64 29.04
N GLU A 7 -23.86 5.82 27.82
CA GLU A 7 -23.93 4.71 26.85
C GLU A 7 -22.80 4.65 25.82
N ASP A 8 -21.94 5.67 25.74
CA ASP A 8 -20.90 5.74 24.69
C ASP A 8 -19.55 5.11 25.07
N GLU A 9 -19.42 4.59 26.30
CA GLU A 9 -18.17 3.99 26.79
C GLU A 9 -18.08 2.46 26.54
N PHE A 10 -19.18 1.82 26.10
CA PHE A 10 -19.27 0.36 25.93
C PHE A 10 -18.84 -0.18 24.56
N LEU A 11 -18.56 0.67 23.56
CA LEU A 11 -18.18 0.25 22.20
C LEU A 11 -16.67 0.28 21.91
N ARG A 12 -15.83 0.52 22.93
CA ARG A 12 -14.38 0.37 22.78
C ARG A 12 -14.02 -1.10 22.79
N SER A 13 -13.99 -1.67 21.59
CA SER A 13 -13.34 -2.96 21.32
C SER A 13 -11.97 -2.96 22.02
N PRO A 14 -11.64 -3.98 22.84
CA PRO A 14 -10.38 -4.00 23.56
C PRO A 14 -9.22 -3.92 22.55
N PRO A 15 -8.12 -3.20 22.86
CA PRO A 15 -6.97 -3.19 21.98
C PRO A 15 -6.53 -4.64 21.77
N ARG A 16 -6.59 -5.10 20.52
CA ARG A 16 -6.15 -6.44 20.13
C ARG A 16 -4.72 -6.58 20.61
N LYS A 17 -4.51 -7.43 21.62
CA LYS A 17 -3.18 -7.72 22.18
C LYS A 17 -2.40 -8.52 21.15
N THR A 18 -1.68 -7.82 20.29
CA THR A 18 -0.71 -8.43 19.39
C THR A 18 0.55 -8.73 20.18
N VAL A 19 1.02 -9.98 20.11
CA VAL A 19 2.25 -10.44 20.74
C VAL A 19 3.41 -9.58 20.19
N ARG A 20 3.88 -8.63 21.02
CA ARG A 20 4.95 -7.70 20.68
C ARG A 20 6.30 -8.35 20.92
N PHE A 21 7.05 -8.58 19.84
CA PHE A 21 8.48 -8.86 19.93
C PHE A 21 9.22 -7.53 19.66
N GLY A 22 9.80 -6.91 20.68
CA GLY A 22 10.88 -5.91 20.47
C GLY A 22 10.61 -4.43 20.75
N GLY A 23 9.39 -4.00 21.10
CA GLY A 23 9.08 -2.59 21.39
C GLY A 23 8.18 -1.92 20.35
N THR A 24 8.09 -0.59 20.37
CA THR A 24 7.36 0.17 19.33
C THR A 24 8.18 0.29 18.04
N LEU A 25 7.55 0.52 16.88
CA LEU A 25 8.31 0.71 15.64
C LEU A 25 9.32 1.87 15.76
N ALA A 26 8.94 2.97 16.40
CA ALA A 26 9.84 4.10 16.65
C ALA A 26 11.11 3.68 17.41
N GLU A 27 10.99 2.81 18.42
CA GLU A 27 12.15 2.28 19.15
C GLU A 27 13.05 1.43 18.25
N ILE A 28 12.48 0.59 17.39
CA ILE A 28 13.23 -0.23 16.43
C ILE A 28 14.03 0.67 15.47
N LEU A 29 13.38 1.72 14.93
CA LEU A 29 14.03 2.68 14.01
C LEU A 29 15.17 3.45 14.71
N LEU A 30 14.95 3.89 15.96
CA LEU A 30 15.99 4.58 16.74
C LEU A 30 17.16 3.67 17.09
N LYS A 31 16.91 2.41 17.44
CA LYS A 31 17.97 1.41 17.68
C LYS A 31 18.78 1.13 16.41
N TYR A 32 18.13 1.06 15.25
CA TYR A 32 18.79 0.89 13.97
C TYR A 32 19.79 2.03 13.67
N GLN A 33 19.41 3.28 13.95
CA GLN A 33 20.31 4.44 13.82
C GLN A 33 21.52 4.38 14.77
N GLN A 34 21.42 3.64 15.87
CA GLN A 34 22.53 3.36 16.78
C GLN A 34 23.41 2.17 16.34
N GLY A 35 23.14 1.59 15.16
CA GLY A 35 23.86 0.42 14.64
C GLY A 35 23.32 -0.93 15.11
N LYS A 36 22.20 -0.97 15.85
CA LYS A 36 21.58 -2.23 16.28
C LYS A 36 20.56 -2.70 15.24
N THR A 37 20.91 -3.69 14.43
CA THR A 37 20.11 -4.07 13.25
C THR A 37 19.12 -5.21 13.48
N SER A 38 19.30 -6.02 14.53
CA SER A 38 18.56 -7.30 14.71
C SER A 38 17.03 -7.17 14.65
N GLU A 39 16.46 -6.18 15.35
CA GLU A 39 15.00 -5.96 15.37
C GLU A 39 14.50 -5.38 14.04
N PHE A 40 15.32 -4.55 13.39
CA PHE A 40 15.02 -3.97 12.08
C PHE A 40 15.03 -5.04 10.97
N ASP A 41 15.97 -5.97 11.02
CA ASP A 41 16.05 -7.09 10.10
C ASP A 41 14.86 -8.04 10.29
N LEU A 42 14.47 -8.32 11.54
CA LEU A 42 13.27 -9.11 11.84
C LEU A 42 11.99 -8.43 11.31
N LEU A 43 11.84 -7.12 11.51
CA LEU A 43 10.75 -6.33 10.93
C LEU A 43 10.67 -6.51 9.41
N LYS A 44 11.80 -6.37 8.72
CA LYS A 44 11.86 -6.56 7.26
C LYS A 44 11.45 -7.97 6.86
N HIS A 45 11.92 -8.99 7.58
CA HIS A 45 11.53 -10.38 7.33
C HIS A 45 10.02 -10.60 7.49
N GLN A 46 9.40 -10.03 8.52
CA GLN A 46 7.96 -10.14 8.74
C GLN A 46 7.14 -9.45 7.64
N LEU A 47 7.57 -8.27 7.18
CA LEU A 47 6.89 -7.56 6.09
C LEU A 47 7.05 -8.24 4.73
N LEU A 48 8.13 -9.00 4.54
CA LEU A 48 8.41 -9.78 3.34
C LEU A 48 7.74 -11.16 3.32
N ASP A 49 7.09 -11.56 4.42
CA ASP A 49 6.37 -12.82 4.50
C ASP A 49 5.19 -12.81 3.51
N PRO A 50 5.19 -13.68 2.48
CA PRO A 50 4.08 -13.74 1.50
C PRO A 50 2.75 -14.14 2.15
N ASP A 51 2.80 -14.86 3.28
CA ASP A 51 1.64 -15.38 4.00
C ASP A 51 1.24 -14.48 5.18
N ILE A 52 1.76 -13.25 5.23
CA ILE A 52 1.38 -12.26 6.24
C ILE A 52 -0.15 -12.09 6.30
N LYS A 53 -0.70 -12.16 7.51
CA LYS A 53 -2.15 -12.12 7.74
C LYS A 53 -2.66 -10.68 7.80
N ASP A 54 -3.93 -10.49 7.45
CA ASP A 54 -4.58 -9.18 7.42
C ASP A 54 -4.43 -8.41 8.76
N ASP A 55 -4.62 -9.09 9.89
CA ASP A 55 -4.43 -8.48 11.22
C ASP A 55 -2.98 -8.01 11.45
N GLN A 56 -1.99 -8.74 10.93
CA GLN A 56 -0.58 -8.34 11.03
C GLN A 56 -0.29 -7.15 10.13
N ILE A 57 -0.81 -7.13 8.90
CA ILE A 57 -0.69 -5.99 7.98
C ILE A 57 -1.29 -4.74 8.63
N ILE A 58 -2.50 -4.83 9.17
CA ILE A 58 -3.19 -3.69 9.81
C ILE A 58 -2.37 -3.17 11.00
N ASN A 59 -1.88 -4.06 11.86
CA ASN A 59 -1.05 -3.65 13.00
C ASN A 59 0.24 -2.96 12.56
N TRP A 60 0.91 -3.49 11.53
CA TRP A 60 2.12 -2.86 11.00
C TRP A 60 1.82 -1.48 10.43
N LEU A 61 0.82 -1.35 9.55
CA LEU A 61 0.43 -0.07 8.97
C LEU A 61 0.09 0.97 10.05
N SER A 62 -0.60 0.55 11.11
CA SER A 62 -0.90 1.41 12.26
C SER A 62 0.37 1.89 12.98
N GLU A 63 1.33 1.01 13.26
CA GLU A 63 2.62 1.37 13.87
C GLU A 63 3.45 2.30 12.96
N PHE A 64 3.45 2.04 11.64
CA PHE A 64 4.08 2.91 10.64
C PHE A 64 3.46 4.31 10.62
N ARG A 65 2.14 4.43 10.71
CA ARG A 65 1.46 5.73 10.80
C ARG A 65 1.79 6.45 12.10
N SER A 66 1.82 5.76 13.23
CA SER A 66 2.20 6.33 14.52
C SER A 66 3.66 6.80 14.55
N SER A 67 4.50 6.24 13.68
CA SER A 67 5.95 6.54 13.60
C SER A 67 6.32 7.31 12.32
N ILE A 68 5.37 7.94 11.63
CA ILE A 68 5.55 8.48 10.27
C ILE A 68 6.68 9.53 10.18
N THR A 69 6.90 10.29 11.26
CA THR A 69 7.93 11.33 11.34
C THR A 69 9.35 10.76 11.34
N PHE A 70 9.54 9.51 11.79
CA PHE A 70 10.83 8.83 11.79
C PHE A 70 11.19 8.25 10.42
N LEU A 71 10.22 8.04 9.53
CA LEU A 71 10.40 7.39 8.22
C LEU A 71 11.05 8.32 7.19
N THR A 72 12.11 9.04 7.55
CA THR A 72 12.88 9.87 6.64
C THR A 72 13.61 9.04 5.57
N LYS A 73 14.28 9.69 4.61
CA LYS A 73 14.99 9.05 3.49
C LYS A 73 15.91 7.88 3.90
N GLU A 74 16.48 7.92 5.10
CA GLU A 74 17.32 6.83 5.63
C GLU A 74 16.60 5.46 5.62
N PHE A 75 15.28 5.46 5.73
CA PHE A 75 14.44 4.26 5.75
C PHE A 75 13.77 3.95 4.40
N GLU A 76 14.29 4.50 3.29
CA GLU A 76 13.73 4.29 1.94
C GLU A 76 13.59 2.80 1.58
N GLN A 77 14.55 1.96 1.97
CA GLN A 77 14.46 0.51 1.73
C GLN A 77 13.27 -0.12 2.46
N LEU A 78 13.00 0.31 3.70
CA LEU A 78 11.87 -0.18 4.49
C LEU A 78 10.54 0.24 3.85
N ILE A 79 10.44 1.50 3.42
CA ILE A 79 9.27 2.00 2.69
C ILE A 79 9.07 1.24 1.39
N THR A 80 10.15 0.93 0.66
CA THR A 80 10.09 0.12 -0.56
C THR A 80 9.53 -1.29 -0.31
N ILE A 81 9.86 -1.90 0.83
CA ILE A 81 9.30 -3.19 1.25
C ILE A 81 7.81 -3.04 1.57
N LEU A 82 7.46 -2.03 2.37
CA LEU A 82 6.07 -1.78 2.78
C LEU A 82 5.15 -1.49 1.58
N LEU A 83 5.65 -0.74 0.58
CA LEU A 83 4.92 -0.46 -0.66
C LEU A 83 4.66 -1.71 -1.52
N LYS A 84 5.35 -2.82 -1.26
CA LYS A 84 5.16 -4.11 -1.95
C LYS A 84 4.25 -5.08 -1.19
N VAL A 85 3.86 -4.76 0.04
CA VAL A 85 2.94 -5.59 0.82
C VAL A 85 1.61 -5.69 0.06
N PRO A 86 1.05 -6.90 -0.14
CA PRO A 86 -0.18 -7.07 -0.90
C PRO A 86 -1.36 -6.43 -0.17
N TRP A 87 -2.02 -5.45 -0.80
CA TRP A 87 -3.13 -4.70 -0.20
C TRP A 87 -4.42 -4.71 -1.06
N LEU A 88 -4.32 -4.66 -2.40
CA LEU A 88 -5.48 -4.55 -3.30
C LEU A 88 -6.46 -5.73 -3.28
N ARG A 89 -5.97 -6.94 -2.97
CA ARG A 89 -6.76 -8.18 -2.93
C ARG A 89 -6.99 -8.69 -1.49
N ARG A 90 -6.73 -7.85 -0.48
CA ARG A 90 -6.94 -8.16 0.94
C ARG A 90 -8.31 -7.65 1.40
N SER A 91 -8.64 -7.89 2.67
CA SER A 91 -9.90 -7.38 3.25
C SER A 91 -10.02 -5.85 3.13
N GLN A 92 -11.25 -5.36 3.15
CA GLN A 92 -11.53 -3.92 3.12
C GLN A 92 -10.79 -3.17 4.24
N SER A 93 -10.67 -3.77 5.43
CA SER A 93 -9.94 -3.19 6.56
C SER A 93 -8.46 -2.97 6.25
N VAL A 94 -7.81 -3.91 5.56
CA VAL A 94 -6.42 -3.73 5.09
C VAL A 94 -6.35 -2.59 4.08
N VAL A 95 -7.27 -2.54 3.12
CA VAL A 95 -7.30 -1.49 2.10
C VAL A 95 -7.43 -0.10 2.73
N GLU A 96 -8.39 0.10 3.63
CA GLU A 96 -8.59 1.40 4.29
C GLU A 96 -7.38 1.81 5.14
N GLU A 97 -6.81 0.86 5.88
CA GLU A 97 -5.62 1.12 6.69
C GLU A 97 -4.42 1.51 5.82
N TYR A 98 -4.27 0.86 4.66
CA TYR A 98 -3.22 1.14 3.68
C TYR A 98 -3.41 2.50 3.01
N LEU A 99 -4.62 2.88 2.64
CA LEU A 99 -4.92 4.21 2.08
C LEU A 99 -4.60 5.32 3.07
N ALA A 100 -4.96 5.14 4.35
CA ALA A 100 -4.62 6.07 5.41
C ALA A 100 -3.10 6.12 5.69
N PHE A 101 -2.39 5.00 5.52
CA PHE A 101 -0.93 4.99 5.56
C PHE A 101 -0.34 5.81 4.41
N LEU A 102 -0.79 5.59 3.16
CA LEU A 102 -0.32 6.34 2.00
C LEU A 102 -0.53 7.84 2.18
N SER A 103 -1.72 8.29 2.63
CA SER A 103 -1.98 9.71 2.88
C SER A 103 -1.04 10.29 3.93
N ASN A 104 -0.82 9.59 5.03
CA ASN A 104 0.08 10.06 6.09
C ASN A 104 1.52 10.14 5.60
N LEU A 105 1.98 9.12 4.86
CA LEU A 105 3.33 9.05 4.31
C LEU A 105 3.59 10.21 3.36
N VAL A 106 2.75 10.43 2.34
CA VAL A 106 3.00 11.47 1.34
C VAL A 106 2.82 12.88 1.91
N SER A 107 2.00 13.05 2.94
CA SER A 107 1.81 14.34 3.62
C SER A 107 2.99 14.70 4.52
N ALA A 108 3.50 13.74 5.29
CA ALA A 108 4.60 13.96 6.22
C ALA A 108 5.98 13.88 5.55
N GLN A 109 6.12 13.05 4.52
CA GLN A 109 7.37 12.70 3.86
C GLN A 109 7.19 12.72 2.33
N THR A 110 7.05 13.91 1.76
CA THR A 110 6.76 14.14 0.32
C THR A 110 7.78 13.50 -0.62
N ILE A 111 8.98 13.16 -0.14
CA ILE A 111 9.98 12.39 -0.89
C ILE A 111 9.44 11.06 -1.42
N TYR A 112 8.47 10.45 -0.73
CA TYR A 112 7.86 9.18 -1.15
C TYR A 112 6.66 9.34 -2.07
N LEU A 113 6.27 10.57 -2.43
CA LEU A 113 5.16 10.79 -3.35
C LEU A 113 5.36 10.02 -4.66
N ARG A 114 6.52 10.19 -5.31
CA ARG A 114 6.82 9.51 -6.57
C ARG A 114 6.85 7.97 -6.42
N PRO A 115 7.51 7.38 -5.41
CA PRO A 115 7.39 5.94 -5.11
C PRO A 115 5.95 5.44 -4.93
N CYS A 116 5.11 6.16 -4.19
CA CYS A 116 3.70 5.80 -4.00
C CYS A 116 2.92 5.83 -5.32
N LEU A 117 3.09 6.89 -6.13
CA LEU A 117 2.47 6.97 -7.46
C LEU A 117 2.93 5.83 -8.35
N ALA A 118 4.24 5.56 -8.38
CA ALA A 118 4.81 4.49 -9.21
C ALA A 118 4.28 3.12 -8.80
N MET A 119 4.09 2.87 -7.50
CA MET A 119 3.45 1.66 -6.98
C MET A 119 1.99 1.58 -7.45
N ILE A 120 1.18 2.62 -7.27
CA ILE A 120 -0.24 2.60 -7.66
C ILE A 120 -0.40 2.38 -9.17
N ILE A 121 0.35 3.12 -9.99
CA ILE A 121 0.28 3.01 -11.45
C ILE A 121 0.78 1.65 -11.94
N SER A 122 1.67 0.98 -11.21
CA SER A 122 2.09 -0.39 -11.57
C SER A 122 0.93 -1.40 -11.53
N HIS A 123 -0.17 -1.06 -10.85
CA HIS A 123 -1.39 -1.85 -10.78
C HIS A 123 -2.47 -1.43 -11.79
N PHE A 124 -2.17 -0.54 -12.75
CA PHE A 124 -3.09 -0.18 -13.85
C PHE A 124 -3.19 -1.27 -14.93
N VAL A 125 -2.54 -2.40 -14.71
CA VAL A 125 -2.57 -3.57 -15.57
C VAL A 125 -3.03 -4.79 -14.77
N PRO A 126 -3.64 -5.80 -15.41
CA PRO A 126 -3.93 -7.06 -14.74
C PRO A 126 -2.65 -7.69 -14.17
N PRO A 127 -2.73 -8.40 -13.04
CA PRO A 127 -1.60 -9.19 -12.57
C PRO A 127 -1.19 -10.20 -13.64
N ARG A 128 0.11 -10.45 -13.76
CA ARG A 128 0.62 -11.44 -14.72
C ARG A 128 0.22 -12.83 -14.26
N ILE A 129 -0.88 -13.35 -14.78
CA ILE A 129 -1.19 -14.77 -14.66
C ILE A 129 -0.39 -15.46 -15.77
N THR A 130 0.68 -16.15 -15.41
CA THR A 130 1.43 -17.01 -16.33
C THR A 130 0.93 -18.42 -16.10
N ILE A 131 -0.17 -18.79 -16.76
CA ILE A 131 -0.56 -20.20 -16.85
C ILE A 131 0.33 -20.79 -17.95
N ARG A 132 1.36 -21.54 -17.55
CA ARG A 132 2.20 -22.28 -18.50
C ARG A 132 1.56 -23.64 -18.76
N GLU A 133 0.69 -23.71 -19.75
CA GLU A 133 0.26 -24.99 -20.33
C GLU A 133 0.56 -24.96 -21.84
N ASN A 134 1.47 -25.83 -22.29
CA ASN A 134 1.79 -26.09 -23.70
C ASN A 134 2.17 -24.87 -24.59
N ASP A 135 2.99 -23.94 -24.08
CA ASP A 135 3.53 -22.79 -24.84
C ASP A 135 2.48 -21.82 -25.44
N VAL A 136 1.25 -21.84 -24.91
CA VAL A 136 0.20 -20.87 -25.25
C VAL A 136 -0.19 -20.08 -24.00
N ASP A 137 -0.02 -18.75 -24.05
CA ASP A 137 -0.52 -17.83 -23.01
C ASP A 137 -2.06 -17.83 -23.06
N ILE A 138 -2.69 -18.77 -22.35
CA ILE A 138 -4.15 -18.77 -22.15
C ILE A 138 -4.42 -17.83 -20.96
N SER A 139 -4.71 -16.56 -21.27
CA SER A 139 -5.33 -15.63 -20.32
C SER A 139 -6.80 -16.01 -20.17
N ASP A 140 -7.09 -17.06 -19.42
CA ASP A 140 -8.47 -17.50 -19.20
C ASP A 140 -9.22 -16.52 -18.28
N SER A 141 -10.49 -16.35 -18.61
CA SER A 141 -11.28 -15.15 -18.40
C SER A 141 -12.29 -15.31 -17.25
N ASP A 142 -11.83 -15.32 -15.99
CA ASP A 142 -12.73 -15.44 -14.83
C ASP A 142 -12.41 -14.53 -13.62
N ASP A 143 -11.38 -13.67 -13.68
CA ASP A 143 -10.97 -12.83 -12.53
C ASP A 143 -11.29 -11.32 -12.73
N ASP A 144 -12.22 -11.00 -13.65
CA ASP A 144 -12.54 -9.64 -14.09
C ASP A 144 -13.06 -8.74 -12.97
N GLU A 145 -13.93 -9.26 -12.09
CA GLU A 145 -14.51 -8.44 -11.02
C GLU A 145 -13.44 -8.01 -10.00
N ASN A 146 -12.51 -8.89 -9.65
CA ASN A 146 -11.40 -8.59 -8.74
C ASN A 146 -10.41 -7.59 -9.36
N VAL A 147 -10.16 -7.70 -10.67
CA VAL A 147 -9.34 -6.74 -11.42
C VAL A 147 -10.01 -5.37 -11.46
N VAL A 148 -11.31 -5.29 -11.73
CA VAL A 148 -12.07 -4.02 -11.74
C VAL A 148 -12.11 -3.38 -10.35
N LYS A 149 -12.30 -4.17 -9.28
CA LYS A 149 -12.22 -3.69 -7.89
C LYS A 149 -10.83 -3.16 -7.56
N SER A 150 -9.77 -3.84 -8.01
CA SER A 150 -8.40 -3.40 -7.83
C SER A 150 -8.15 -2.06 -8.51
N PHE A 151 -8.54 -1.92 -9.79
CA PHE A 151 -8.44 -0.65 -10.52
C PHE A 151 -9.20 0.48 -9.84
N THR A 152 -10.44 0.24 -9.42
CA THR A 152 -11.25 1.23 -8.68
C THR A 152 -10.57 1.64 -7.38
N THR A 153 -9.92 0.71 -6.70
CA THR A 153 -9.16 0.98 -5.48
C THR A 153 -7.87 1.77 -5.75
N CYS A 154 -7.17 1.50 -6.86
CA CYS A 154 -6.04 2.31 -7.31
C CYS A 154 -6.46 3.76 -7.60
N HIS A 155 -7.59 3.96 -8.27
CA HIS A 155 -8.15 5.30 -8.51
C HIS A 155 -8.51 6.00 -7.20
N ARG A 156 -9.11 5.29 -6.24
CA ARG A 156 -9.36 5.82 -4.89
C ARG A 156 -8.06 6.23 -4.20
N ALA A 157 -6.98 5.45 -4.34
CA ALA A 157 -5.67 5.78 -3.79
C ALA A 157 -5.07 7.05 -4.41
N LEU A 158 -5.17 7.22 -5.73
CA LEU A 158 -4.73 8.45 -6.41
C LEU A 158 -5.51 9.66 -5.91
N GLN A 159 -6.84 9.56 -5.82
CA GLN A 159 -7.69 10.63 -5.31
C GLN A 159 -7.36 11.00 -3.86
N THR A 160 -7.11 10.00 -3.01
CA THR A 160 -6.62 10.22 -1.65
C THR A 160 -5.30 10.99 -1.68
N ILE A 161 -4.30 10.56 -2.45
CA ILE A 161 -3.01 11.27 -2.52
C ILE A 161 -3.18 12.71 -3.02
N VAL A 162 -3.97 12.95 -4.08
CA VAL A 162 -4.22 14.30 -4.62
C VAL A 162 -4.87 15.21 -3.59
N LYS A 163 -5.79 14.69 -2.77
CA LYS A 163 -6.45 15.44 -1.69
C LYS A 163 -5.45 15.97 -0.67
N TYR A 164 -4.41 15.20 -0.34
CA TYR A 164 -3.41 15.58 0.67
C TYR A 164 -2.19 16.30 0.08
N VAL A 165 -1.85 16.04 -1.18
CA VAL A 165 -0.74 16.68 -1.89
C VAL A 165 -1.26 17.24 -3.23
N PRO A 166 -1.79 18.48 -3.27
CA PRO A 166 -2.41 19.06 -4.46
C PRO A 166 -1.47 19.20 -5.67
N LEU A 167 -0.15 19.21 -5.46
CA LEU A 167 0.85 19.25 -6.53
C LEU A 167 1.08 17.90 -7.23
N THR A 168 0.42 16.83 -6.76
CA THR A 168 0.52 15.47 -7.33
C THR A 168 0.42 15.41 -8.86
N PRO A 169 -0.50 16.14 -9.54
CA PRO A 169 -0.59 16.09 -11.00
C PRO A 169 0.72 16.44 -11.73
N GLN A 170 1.56 17.31 -11.16
CA GLN A 170 2.86 17.67 -11.75
C GLN A 170 3.85 16.50 -11.81
N PHE A 171 3.71 15.54 -10.88
CA PHE A 171 4.57 14.35 -10.77
C PHE A 171 3.94 13.11 -11.41
N LEU A 172 2.64 13.13 -11.68
CA LEU A 172 1.88 11.97 -12.17
C LEU A 172 2.23 11.62 -13.61
N MET A 173 2.28 12.61 -14.52
CA MET A 173 2.55 12.36 -15.94
C MET A 173 3.91 11.69 -16.20
N PRO A 174 5.04 12.13 -15.57
CA PRO A 174 6.31 11.41 -15.69
C PRO A 174 6.24 9.95 -15.23
N VAL A 175 5.47 9.65 -14.18
CA VAL A 175 5.30 8.29 -13.66
C VAL A 175 4.46 7.44 -14.62
N LEU A 176 3.38 7.99 -15.18
CA LEU A 176 2.57 7.33 -16.20
C LEU A 176 3.38 7.00 -17.47
N ALA A 177 4.27 7.90 -17.88
CA ALA A 177 5.17 7.63 -19.00
C ALA A 177 6.17 6.50 -18.67
N GLU A 178 6.76 6.53 -17.46
CA GLU A 178 7.71 5.51 -16.99
C GLU A 178 7.07 4.11 -16.89
N LYS A 179 5.79 4.04 -16.49
CA LYS A 179 5.05 2.78 -16.31
C LYS A 179 4.29 2.30 -17.54
N PHE A 180 4.38 3.02 -18.66
CA PHE A 180 3.69 2.63 -19.89
C PHE A 180 4.13 1.22 -20.33
N PRO A 181 3.19 0.31 -20.65
CA PRO A 181 3.54 -1.06 -21.05
C PRO A 181 4.24 -1.06 -22.41
N PHE A 182 5.48 -1.54 -22.45
CA PHE A 182 6.26 -1.67 -23.69
C PHE A 182 5.65 -2.69 -24.68
N VAL A 183 6.05 -2.60 -25.95
CA VAL A 183 5.47 -3.29 -27.13
C VAL A 183 5.34 -4.82 -26.98
N ASN A 184 6.13 -5.46 -26.12
CA ASN A 184 6.11 -6.92 -25.92
C ASN A 184 5.05 -7.38 -24.88
N LYS A 185 4.01 -6.58 -24.62
CA LYS A 185 2.93 -6.90 -23.68
C LYS A 185 1.66 -7.32 -24.41
N SER A 186 0.83 -8.10 -23.74
CA SER A 186 -0.46 -8.52 -24.29
C SER A 186 -1.34 -7.30 -24.57
N GLU A 187 -2.20 -7.41 -25.59
CA GLU A 187 -3.17 -6.36 -25.94
C GLU A 187 -4.02 -5.96 -24.74
N ARG A 188 -4.48 -6.95 -23.97
CA ARG A 188 -5.23 -6.74 -22.71
C ARG A 188 -4.48 -5.85 -21.71
N THR A 189 -3.16 -6.01 -21.57
CA THR A 189 -2.34 -5.17 -20.69
C THR A 189 -2.41 -3.71 -21.12
N LEU A 190 -2.23 -3.46 -22.42
CA LEU A 190 -2.28 -2.11 -22.98
C LEU A 190 -3.69 -1.50 -22.86
N GLN A 191 -4.73 -2.27 -23.20
CA GLN A 191 -6.13 -1.85 -23.07
C GLN A 191 -6.46 -1.44 -21.63
N CYS A 192 -6.15 -2.27 -20.64
CA CYS A 192 -6.38 -1.94 -19.23
C CYS A 192 -5.58 -0.71 -18.79
N TYR A 193 -4.32 -0.59 -19.21
CA TYR A 193 -3.49 0.57 -18.87
C TYR A 193 -4.09 1.87 -19.41
N LEU A 194 -4.45 1.89 -20.70
CA LEU A 194 -5.05 3.05 -21.36
C LEU A 194 -6.43 3.39 -20.77
N HIS A 195 -7.27 2.38 -20.51
CA HIS A 195 -8.56 2.58 -19.86
C HIS A 195 -8.40 3.26 -18.50
N ASN A 196 -7.47 2.77 -17.67
CA ASN A 196 -7.20 3.38 -16.37
C ASN A 196 -6.58 4.76 -16.49
N LEU A 197 -5.69 5.00 -17.46
CA LEU A 197 -5.10 6.32 -17.71
C LEU A 197 -6.18 7.35 -18.08
N LEU A 198 -7.09 6.99 -18.99
CA LEU A 198 -8.19 7.87 -19.43
C LEU A 198 -9.22 8.15 -18.33
N ARG A 199 -9.32 7.28 -17.33
CA ARG A 199 -10.19 7.45 -16.16
C ARG A 199 -9.59 8.41 -15.11
N ILE A 200 -8.31 8.77 -15.22
CA ILE A 200 -7.72 9.79 -14.34
C ILE A 200 -8.40 11.14 -14.68
N SER A 201 -9.26 11.60 -13.77
CA SER A 201 -10.00 12.87 -13.85
C SER A 201 -9.75 13.72 -12.63
#